data_AF-A0A200RDN3-F1
#
_entry.id   AF-A0A200RDN3-F1
#
_cell.length_a   1.000
_cell.length_b   1.000
_cell.length_c   1.000
_cell.angle_alpha   90.00
_cell.angle_beta   90.00
_cell.angle_gamma   90.00
#
_symmetry.space_group_name_H-M   'P 1'
#
loop_
_entity.id
_entity.type
_entity.pdbx_description
1 polymer ?
#
loop_
_entity_poly.entity_id
_entity_poly.type
_entity_poly.pdbx_seq_one_letter_code
_entity_poly.pdbx_strand_id
1 'polypeptide(L)'
;MASRLLISSLVLLCFAWTSYGEVVLFSSLQQNLVLEASPKPGQVLKSGIDKITVTWGLNQSLPAGTDADFKKVNVKLCFAPISQKERAWRKTHDELSKDKTCQFSVVKKPYNSSKESFEWTIERDVPSATFFVRAYVFNSAGHEGLLDAMPLLI
;
A
#
# COMPACT_ATOMS: atom_id res chain seq x y z
N MET A 1 28.08 13.48 -42.47
CA MET A 1 27.42 12.27 -41.93
C MET A 1 27.65 12.07 -40.43
N ALA A 2 28.86 12.28 -39.90
CA ALA A 2 29.16 12.14 -38.47
C ALA A 2 28.26 12.98 -37.52
N SER A 3 27.96 14.24 -37.89
CA SER A 3 27.10 15.12 -37.07
C SER A 3 25.65 14.62 -36.93
N ARG A 4 25.05 14.02 -37.98
CA ARG A 4 23.69 13.45 -37.90
C ARG A 4 23.65 12.16 -37.08
N LEU A 5 24.73 11.37 -37.08
CA LEU A 5 24.86 10.18 -36.25
C LEU A 5 25.04 10.53 -34.77
N LEU A 6 25.77 11.62 -34.45
CA LEU A 6 25.92 12.12 -33.09
C LEU A 6 24.60 12.64 -32.51
N ILE A 7 23.83 13.40 -33.31
CA ILE A 7 22.51 13.90 -32.88
C ILE A 7 21.54 12.73 -32.67
N SER A 8 21.54 11.73 -33.57
CA SER A 8 20.71 10.53 -33.41
C SER A 8 21.08 9.71 -32.17
N SER A 9 22.37 9.58 -31.86
CA SER A 9 22.86 8.89 -30.67
C SER A 9 22.46 9.62 -29.39
N LEU A 10 22.56 10.96 -29.38
CA LEU A 10 22.17 11.79 -28.24
C LEU A 10 20.66 11.70 -27.97
N VAL A 11 19.82 11.71 -29.02
CA VAL A 11 18.37 11.55 -28.90
C VAL A 11 18.00 10.17 -28.34
N LEU A 12 18.67 9.09 -28.79
CA LEU A 12 18.44 7.73 -28.26
C LEU A 12 18.86 7.59 -26.78
N LEU A 13 19.94 8.26 -26.36
CA LEU A 13 20.35 8.31 -24.94
C LEU A 13 19.37 9.08 -24.06
N CYS A 14 18.70 10.12 -24.59
CA CYS A 14 17.66 10.86 -23.85
C CYS A 14 16.41 10.01 -23.58
N PHE A 15 16.03 9.11 -24.49
CA PHE A 15 14.87 8.22 -24.27
C PHE A 15 15.13 7.12 -23.22
N ALA A 16 16.38 6.69 -23.05
CA ALA A 16 16.75 5.66 -22.07
C ALA A 16 16.64 6.13 -20.61
N TRP A 17 16.68 7.44 -20.35
CA TRP A 17 16.53 7.97 -18.98
C TRP A 17 15.06 7.92 -18.54
N THR A 18 14.11 8.07 -19.46
CA THR A 18 12.68 8.17 -19.11
C THR A 18 12.00 6.85 -18.74
N SER A 19 12.69 5.71 -18.85
CA SER A 19 12.13 4.38 -18.58
C SER A 19 12.30 3.89 -17.14
N TYR A 20 13.05 4.61 -16.29
CA TYR A 20 13.12 4.26 -14.87
C TYR A 20 11.89 4.84 -14.16
N GLY A 21 10.92 3.98 -13.87
CA GLY A 21 9.80 4.34 -13.00
C GLY A 21 10.30 4.87 -11.67
N GLU A 22 9.60 5.86 -11.13
CA GLU A 22 9.94 6.47 -9.84
C GLU A 22 10.03 5.40 -8.75
N VAL A 23 11.19 5.31 -8.09
CA VAL A 23 11.42 4.36 -7.00
C VAL A 23 10.82 4.95 -5.74
N VAL A 24 9.65 4.45 -5.36
CA VAL A 24 8.98 4.82 -4.11
C VAL A 24 9.51 3.93 -2.98
N LEU A 25 10.05 4.56 -1.93
CA LEU A 25 10.55 3.87 -0.73
C LEU A 25 9.50 3.93 0.38
N PHE A 26 9.36 2.87 1.17
CA PHE A 26 8.52 2.88 2.37
C PHE A 26 8.97 3.93 3.36
N SER A 27 10.28 4.04 3.54
CA SER A 27 10.91 4.99 4.45
C SER A 27 10.60 6.47 4.13
N SER A 28 10.22 6.80 2.89
CA SER A 28 9.92 8.17 2.48
C SER A 28 8.44 8.56 2.59
N LEU A 29 7.56 7.62 2.99
CA LEU A 29 6.12 7.83 2.93
C LEU A 29 5.58 8.52 4.19
N GLN A 30 4.70 9.50 4.00
CA GLN A 30 4.12 10.28 5.08
C GLN A 30 2.87 9.62 5.70
N GLN A 31 2.85 9.50 7.02
CA GLN A 31 1.73 8.94 7.79
C GLN A 31 0.60 9.96 7.97
N ASN A 32 -0.22 10.12 6.93
CA ASN A 32 -1.30 11.12 6.90
C ASN A 32 -2.70 10.59 7.26
N LEU A 33 -2.95 9.27 7.26
CA LEU A 33 -4.24 8.67 7.64
C LEU A 33 -4.11 7.90 8.94
N VAL A 34 -5.20 7.89 9.69
CA VAL A 34 -5.43 7.00 10.82
C VAL A 34 -6.12 5.75 10.32
N LEU A 35 -5.61 4.58 10.71
CA LEU A 35 -6.18 3.28 10.40
C LEU A 35 -6.58 2.57 11.70
N GLU A 36 -7.81 2.08 11.74
CA GLU A 36 -8.38 1.24 12.78
C GLU A 36 -8.90 -0.04 12.16
N ALA A 37 -8.85 -1.14 12.90
CA ALA A 37 -9.30 -2.43 12.43
C ALA A 37 -9.76 -3.30 13.59
N SER A 38 -10.77 -4.12 13.31
CA SER A 38 -11.39 -5.07 14.22
C SER A 38 -11.47 -6.42 13.49
N PRO A 39 -11.26 -7.56 14.15
CA PRO A 39 -11.13 -7.73 15.60
C PRO A 39 -9.76 -7.33 16.19
N LYS A 40 -9.70 -7.23 17.52
CA LYS A 40 -8.47 -6.86 18.25
C LYS A 40 -7.37 -7.91 18.03
N PRO A 41 -6.09 -7.52 18.12
CA PRO A 41 -4.98 -8.47 18.05
C PRO A 41 -5.13 -9.63 19.03
N GLY A 42 -4.95 -10.85 18.54
CA GLY A 42 -4.92 -12.09 19.33
C GLY A 42 -6.14 -13.00 19.11
N GLN A 43 -7.03 -12.62 18.18
CA GLN A 43 -8.18 -13.44 17.80
C GLN A 43 -7.89 -14.22 16.53
N VAL A 44 -8.08 -15.54 16.58
CA VAL A 44 -7.93 -16.40 15.41
C VAL A 44 -9.21 -16.31 14.57
N LEU A 45 -9.07 -15.96 13.30
CA LEU A 45 -10.20 -15.85 12.37
C LEU A 45 -10.12 -16.93 11.29
N LYS A 46 -11.29 -17.42 10.89
CA LYS A 46 -11.46 -18.42 9.84
C LYS A 46 -11.74 -17.74 8.51
N SER A 47 -10.86 -18.00 7.55
CA SER A 47 -11.08 -17.60 6.16
C SER A 47 -12.38 -18.19 5.61
N GLY A 48 -13.08 -17.39 4.80
CA GLY A 48 -14.36 -17.70 4.18
C GLY A 48 -15.58 -17.62 5.09
N ILE A 49 -15.40 -17.28 6.37
CA ILE A 49 -16.47 -17.23 7.38
C ILE A 49 -16.42 -15.92 8.14
N ASP A 50 -15.26 -15.65 8.75
CA ASP A 50 -15.09 -14.49 9.62
C ASP A 50 -14.82 -13.22 8.83
N LYS A 51 -15.18 -12.10 9.44
CA LYS A 51 -15.07 -10.78 8.84
C LYS A 51 -14.16 -9.90 9.67
N ILE A 52 -13.47 -9.00 8.98
CA ILE A 52 -12.77 -7.88 9.60
C ILE A 52 -13.48 -6.59 9.23
N THR A 53 -13.47 -5.62 10.15
CA THR A 53 -13.89 -4.26 9.87
C THR A 53 -12.65 -3.38 9.86
N VAL A 54 -12.44 -2.67 8.76
CA VAL A 54 -11.32 -1.72 8.61
C VAL A 54 -11.89 -0.33 8.49
N THR A 55 -11.32 0.62 9.21
CA THR A 55 -11.78 2.01 9.26
C THR A 55 -10.59 2.93 9.03
N TRP A 56 -10.69 3.86 8.10
CA TRP A 56 -9.62 4.79 7.78
C TRP A 56 -10.15 6.21 7.63
N GLY A 57 -9.28 7.20 7.82
CA GLY A 57 -9.61 8.62 7.63
C GLY A 57 -8.39 9.50 7.79
N LEU A 58 -8.47 10.76 7.33
CA LEU A 58 -7.37 11.71 7.48
C LEU A 58 -7.08 11.98 8.97
N ASN A 59 -5.80 12.07 9.33
CA ASN A 59 -5.43 12.52 10.66
C ASN A 59 -5.83 13.99 10.82
N GLN A 60 -6.77 14.27 11.73
CA GLN A 60 -7.34 15.59 11.94
C GLN A 60 -6.35 16.61 12.51
N SER A 61 -5.17 16.15 12.96
CA SER A 61 -4.08 17.04 13.39
C SER A 61 -3.34 17.70 12.22
N LEU A 62 -3.59 17.25 10.98
CA LEU A 62 -2.91 17.77 9.79
C LEU A 62 -3.57 19.06 9.29
N PRO A 63 -2.81 19.94 8.60
CA PRO A 63 -3.37 21.13 7.96
C PRO A 63 -4.49 20.78 6.98
N ALA A 64 -5.48 21.68 6.87
CA ALA A 64 -6.52 21.55 5.85
C ALA A 64 -5.90 21.51 4.45
N GLY A 65 -6.35 20.57 3.61
CA GLY A 65 -5.85 20.41 2.24
C GLY A 65 -4.66 19.46 2.08
N THR A 66 -4.16 18.82 3.15
CA THR A 66 -3.12 17.78 3.04
C THR A 66 -3.52 16.61 2.12
N ASP A 67 -4.81 16.34 1.99
CA ASP A 67 -5.39 15.28 1.18
C ASP A 67 -5.89 15.73 -0.21
N ALA A 68 -5.63 16.99 -0.62
CA ALA A 68 -6.15 17.55 -1.87
C ALA A 68 -5.80 16.70 -3.12
N ASP A 69 -4.61 16.09 -3.08
CA ASP A 69 -4.10 15.26 -4.16
C ASP A 69 -4.53 13.80 -4.06
N PHE A 70 -5.15 13.37 -2.96
CA PHE A 70 -5.57 11.99 -2.78
C PHE A 70 -6.80 11.69 -3.64
N LYS A 71 -6.71 10.64 -4.45
CA LYS A 71 -7.78 10.24 -5.40
C LYS A 71 -8.33 8.86 -5.13
N LYS A 72 -7.49 7.92 -4.67
CA LYS A 72 -7.89 6.54 -4.41
C LYS A 72 -7.33 6.06 -3.10
N VAL A 73 -8.07 5.20 -2.40
CA VAL A 73 -7.58 4.43 -1.26
C VAL A 73 -7.53 2.96 -1.63
N ASN A 74 -6.49 2.27 -1.18
CA ASN A 74 -6.34 0.82 -1.27
C ASN A 74 -5.95 0.29 0.11
N VAL A 75 -6.82 -0.49 0.72
CA VAL A 75 -6.52 -1.18 1.96
C VAL A 75 -6.10 -2.59 1.63
N LYS A 76 -4.97 -3.03 2.18
CA LYS A 76 -4.41 -4.35 1.93
C LYS A 76 -4.17 -5.10 3.25
N LEU A 77 -4.24 -6.42 3.16
CA LEU A 77 -3.82 -7.33 4.20
C LEU A 77 -2.36 -7.74 3.98
N CYS A 78 -1.58 -7.69 5.05
CA CYS A 78 -0.12 -7.73 5.02
C CYS A 78 0.41 -8.76 6.01
N PHE A 79 1.42 -9.55 5.65
CA PHE A 79 2.00 -10.55 6.56
C PHE A 79 2.76 -9.89 7.71
N ALA A 80 2.39 -10.20 8.96
CA ALA A 80 3.13 -9.74 10.14
C ALA A 80 4.57 -10.29 10.16
N PRO A 81 5.53 -9.60 10.80
CA PRO A 81 6.94 -10.03 10.82
C PRO A 81 7.16 -11.50 11.21
N ILE A 82 6.39 -12.00 12.19
CA ILE A 82 6.44 -13.41 12.61
C ILE A 82 6.09 -14.39 11.48
N SER A 83 5.19 -14.00 10.58
CA SER A 83 4.75 -14.80 9.43
C SER A 83 5.63 -14.64 8.18
N GLN A 84 6.62 -13.75 8.22
CA GLN A 84 7.59 -13.55 7.15
C GLN A 84 8.86 -14.39 7.32
N LYS A 85 9.15 -14.87 8.53
CA LYS A 85 10.37 -15.64 8.83
C LYS A 85 10.49 -16.84 7.89
N GLU A 86 11.65 -16.97 7.24
CA GLU A 86 11.98 -18.05 6.28
C GLU A 86 11.04 -18.15 5.05
N ARG A 87 10.21 -17.12 4.80
CA ARG A 87 9.28 -17.06 3.67
C ARG A 87 9.63 -15.86 2.79
N ALA A 88 10.60 -16.04 1.89
CA ALA A 88 11.07 -14.98 0.98
C ALA A 88 9.94 -14.34 0.14
N TRP A 89 8.87 -15.09 -0.13
CA TRP A 89 7.70 -14.61 -0.87
C TRP A 89 6.75 -13.71 -0.04
N ARG A 90 7.01 -13.51 1.26
CA ARG A 90 6.24 -12.63 2.17
C ARG A 90 7.07 -11.44 2.70
N LYS A 91 8.32 -11.32 2.25
CA LYS A 91 9.33 -10.45 2.84
C LYS A 91 9.03 -8.97 2.55
N THR A 92 9.14 -8.13 3.58
CA THR A 92 9.10 -6.67 3.42
C THR A 92 10.33 -6.20 2.66
N HIS A 93 10.16 -5.29 1.71
CA HIS A 93 11.25 -4.60 1.03
C HIS A 93 11.02 -3.09 1.11
N ASP A 94 12.05 -2.26 1.25
CA ASP A 94 11.85 -0.80 1.36
C ASP A 94 11.34 -0.20 0.05
N GLU A 95 11.82 -0.69 -1.10
CA GLU A 95 11.22 -0.35 -2.39
C GLU A 95 9.82 -0.98 -2.53
N LEU A 96 8.80 -0.14 -2.64
CA LEU A 96 7.39 -0.54 -2.59
C LEU A 96 6.98 -1.46 -3.74
N SER A 97 7.56 -1.27 -4.93
CA SER A 97 7.36 -2.13 -6.11
C SER A 97 7.86 -3.57 -5.89
N LYS A 98 8.80 -3.77 -4.95
CA LYS A 98 9.39 -5.06 -4.59
C LYS A 98 8.79 -5.64 -3.32
N ASP A 99 7.87 -4.93 -2.66
CA ASP A 99 7.24 -5.40 -1.44
C ASP A 99 6.36 -6.61 -1.72
N LYS A 100 6.59 -7.68 -0.94
CA LYS A 100 5.74 -8.87 -0.99
C LYS A 100 4.95 -9.05 0.29
N THR A 101 4.97 -8.07 1.20
CA THR A 101 4.28 -8.18 2.47
C THR A 101 2.78 -8.05 2.33
N CYS A 102 2.31 -7.12 1.51
CA CYS A 102 0.89 -6.81 1.34
C CYS A 102 0.31 -7.37 0.03
N GLN A 103 -0.16 -8.62 0.04
CA GLN A 103 -0.57 -9.34 -1.16
C GLN A 103 -2.08 -9.35 -1.41
N PHE A 104 -2.90 -9.23 -0.36
CA PHE A 104 -4.35 -9.34 -0.50
C PHE A 104 -5.00 -7.97 -0.44
N SER A 105 -5.86 -7.65 -1.40
CA SER A 105 -6.60 -6.38 -1.41
C SER A 105 -7.91 -6.57 -0.65
N VAL A 106 -8.13 -5.73 0.36
CA VAL A 106 -9.36 -5.71 1.16
C VAL A 106 -10.40 -4.82 0.49
N VAL A 107 -10.00 -3.61 0.11
CA VAL A 107 -10.85 -2.67 -0.62
C VAL A 107 -10.01 -1.71 -1.45
N LYS A 108 -10.49 -1.38 -2.65
CA LYS A 108 -9.93 -0.35 -3.51
C LYS A 108 -11.06 0.53 -4.03
N LYS A 109 -11.07 1.81 -3.64
CA LYS A 109 -12.15 2.74 -4.00
C LYS A 109 -11.65 4.19 -4.11
N PRO A 110 -12.45 5.11 -4.67
CA PRO A 110 -12.15 6.53 -4.62
C PRO A 110 -11.95 7.01 -3.18
N TYR A 111 -11.00 7.93 -2.99
CA TYR A 111 -10.72 8.52 -1.68
C TYR A 111 -11.85 9.46 -1.28
N ASN A 112 -12.15 9.48 0.02
CA ASN A 112 -13.08 10.39 0.67
C ASN A 112 -12.38 10.96 1.90
N SER A 113 -12.50 12.26 2.12
CA SER A 113 -11.88 12.95 3.27
C SER A 113 -12.54 12.59 4.60
N SER A 114 -13.78 12.11 4.57
CA SER A 114 -14.49 11.63 5.75
C SER A 114 -13.93 10.29 6.24
N LYS A 115 -14.04 10.02 7.55
CA LYS A 115 -13.73 8.70 8.12
C LYS A 115 -14.69 7.67 7.54
N GLU A 116 -14.14 6.59 6.98
CA GLU A 116 -14.91 5.52 6.33
C GLU A 116 -14.61 4.18 7.00
N SER A 117 -15.63 3.32 7.06
CA SER A 117 -15.52 1.96 7.57
C SER A 117 -15.99 0.96 6.51
N PHE A 118 -15.32 -0.18 6.44
CA PHE A 118 -15.61 -1.25 5.49
C PHE A 118 -15.49 -2.61 6.16
N GLU A 119 -16.53 -3.42 6.00
CA GLU A 119 -16.55 -4.81 6.45
C GLU A 119 -16.13 -5.72 5.29
N TRP A 120 -15.12 -6.54 5.52
CA TRP A 120 -14.59 -7.48 4.53
C TRP A 120 -14.61 -8.90 5.11
N THR A 121 -15.15 -9.84 4.35
CA THR A 121 -15.06 -11.27 4.69
C THR A 121 -13.70 -11.78 4.23
N ILE A 122 -12.95 -12.43 5.12
CA ILE A 122 -11.63 -12.95 4.78
C ILE A 122 -11.79 -13.97 3.65
N GLU A 123 -11.10 -13.78 2.53
CA GLU A 123 -11.22 -14.69 1.39
C GLU A 123 -10.63 -16.07 1.70
N ARG A 124 -11.19 -17.12 1.09
CA ARG A 124 -10.83 -18.52 1.39
C ARG A 124 -9.40 -18.90 0.99
N ASP A 125 -8.82 -18.17 0.05
CA ASP A 125 -7.46 -18.34 -0.44
C ASP A 125 -6.41 -17.60 0.40
N VAL A 126 -6.84 -16.79 1.39
CA VAL A 126 -5.95 -16.20 2.38
C VAL A 126 -5.36 -17.32 3.24
N PRO A 127 -4.03 -17.51 3.23
CA PRO A 127 -3.39 -18.59 3.96
C PRO A 127 -3.42 -18.33 5.46
N SER A 128 -3.41 -19.41 6.24
CA SER A 128 -3.24 -19.32 7.69
C SER A 128 -1.88 -18.67 8.02
N ALA A 129 -1.93 -17.47 8.60
CA ALA A 129 -0.78 -16.69 9.02
C ALA A 129 -1.26 -15.54 9.90
N THR A 130 -0.32 -14.89 10.55
CA THR A 130 -0.53 -13.64 11.26
C THR A 130 -0.39 -12.46 10.30
N PHE A 131 -1.36 -11.55 10.34
CA PHE A 131 -1.41 -10.42 9.42
C PHE A 131 -1.33 -9.05 10.13
N PHE A 132 -1.45 -8.00 9.35
CA PHE A 132 -1.78 -6.64 9.75
C PHE A 132 -2.46 -5.95 8.57
N VAL A 133 -3.13 -4.84 8.82
CA VAL A 133 -3.76 -4.05 7.74
C VAL A 133 -2.95 -2.80 7.51
N ARG A 134 -2.86 -2.43 6.24
CA ARG A 134 -2.19 -1.21 5.80
C ARG A 134 -3.04 -0.51 4.75
N ALA A 135 -3.16 0.80 4.88
CA ALA A 135 -3.86 1.62 3.91
C ALA A 135 -2.87 2.41 3.04
N TYR A 136 -3.18 2.52 1.77
CA TYR A 136 -2.43 3.27 0.78
C TYR A 136 -3.37 4.29 0.14
N VAL A 137 -2.87 5.50 -0.11
CA VAL A 137 -3.56 6.49 -0.94
C VAL A 137 -2.76 6.74 -2.19
N PHE A 138 -3.46 7.06 -3.27
CA PHE A 138 -2.85 7.30 -4.58
C PHE A 138 -3.33 8.65 -5.09
N ASN A 139 -2.40 9.42 -5.62
CA ASN A 139 -2.73 10.62 -6.38
C ASN A 139 -3.08 10.29 -7.84
N SER A 140 -3.36 11.31 -8.65
CA SER A 140 -3.68 11.16 -10.08
C SER A 140 -2.53 10.59 -10.92
N ALA A 141 -1.28 10.80 -10.51
CA ALA A 141 -0.09 10.23 -11.13
C ALA A 141 0.14 8.75 -10.73
N GLY A 142 -0.66 8.20 -9.81
CA GLY A 142 -0.49 6.86 -9.28
C GLY A 142 0.66 6.74 -8.28
N HIS A 143 1.23 7.86 -7.82
CA HIS A 143 2.25 7.83 -6.78
C HIS A 143 1.60 7.38 -5.46
N GLU A 144 2.25 6.41 -4.85
CA GLU A 144 1.83 5.79 -3.61
C GLU A 144 2.19 6.69 -2.45
N GLY A 145 1.19 7.11 -1.67
CA GLY A 145 1.32 7.56 -0.30
C GLY A 145 0.97 6.39 0.62
N LEU A 146 1.87 6.01 1.52
CA LEU A 146 1.60 4.96 2.49
C LEU A 146 1.27 5.56 3.83
N LEU A 147 0.27 4.96 4.44
CA LEU A 147 -0.37 5.43 5.63
C LEU A 147 -0.43 4.26 6.59
N ASP A 148 -0.66 4.60 7.85
CA ASP A 148 -0.27 3.82 9.00
C ASP A 148 -0.55 2.31 8.92
N ALA A 149 0.34 1.53 9.52
CA ALA A 149 0.20 0.08 9.60
C ALA A 149 -0.38 -0.29 10.95
N MET A 150 -1.61 -0.79 10.98
CA MET A 150 -2.19 -1.26 12.24
C MET A 150 -2.10 -2.79 12.33
N PRO A 151 -1.47 -3.34 13.39
CA PRO A 151 -1.38 -4.78 13.57
C PRO A 151 -2.76 -5.42 13.72
N LEU A 152 -3.02 -6.47 12.95
CA LEU A 152 -4.16 -7.36 13.09
C LEU A 152 -3.62 -8.78 13.19
N LEU A 153 -3.39 -9.26 14.41
CA LEU A 153 -3.08 -10.68 14.59
C LEU A 153 -4.34 -11.50 14.25
N ILE A 154 -4.43 -11.90 12.99
CA ILE A 154 -5.33 -12.93 12.44
C ILE A 154 -4.70 -14.31 12.70
#